data_AF-A0A643AU66-F1
#
_entry.id   AF-A0A643AU66-F1
#
_cell.length_a   1.000
_cell.length_b   1.000
_cell.length_c   1.000
_cell.angle_alpha   90.00
_cell.angle_beta   90.00
_cell.angle_gamma   90.00
#
_symmetry.space_group_name_H-M   'P 1'
#
loop_
_entity.id
_entity.type
_entity.pdbx_description
1 polymer ?
#
loop_
_entity_poly.entity_id
_entity_poly.type
_entity_poly.pdbx_seq_one_letter_code
_entity_poly.pdbx_strand_id
1 'polypeptide(L)'
;MCNFFEVILIDPFHKAIRRNPDTQWITEPVHKHKEMRGLTSVGRKSRGLGKGHKFHHTIDWWFSPRSLGKAQYSPAPPLPLI
;
A
#
# COMPACT_ATOMS: atom_id res chain seq x y z
N MET A 1 11.13 -29.52 -9.80
CA MET A 1 10.02 -28.92 -10.54
C MET A 1 10.29 -27.42 -10.64
N CYS A 2 10.42 -26.86 -11.84
CA CYS A 2 10.70 -25.43 -12.03
C CYS A 2 9.38 -24.68 -12.22
N ASN A 3 9.23 -23.52 -11.57
CA ASN A 3 8.12 -22.62 -11.78
C ASN A 3 8.62 -21.42 -12.59
N PHE A 4 7.90 -21.10 -13.66
CA PHE A 4 8.16 -19.92 -14.49
C PHE A 4 7.02 -18.92 -14.27
N PHE A 5 7.38 -17.63 -14.23
CA PHE A 5 6.44 -16.53 -14.04
C PHE A 5 6.71 -15.46 -15.08
N GLU A 6 5.65 -14.90 -15.65
CA GLU A 6 5.72 -13.72 -16.52
C GLU A 6 5.47 -12.46 -15.69
N VAL A 7 6.38 -11.49 -15.81
CA VAL A 7 6.31 -10.23 -15.07
C VAL A 7 6.16 -9.08 -16.06
N ILE A 8 5.11 -8.28 -15.87
CA ILE A 8 4.86 -7.08 -16.67
C ILE A 8 5.55 -5.89 -16.01
N LEU A 9 6.43 -5.23 -16.75
CA LEU A 9 7.16 -4.02 -16.33
C LEU A 9 6.74 -2.83 -17.20
N ILE A 10 6.80 -1.63 -16.62
CA ILE A 10 6.43 -0.38 -17.28
C ILE A 10 7.60 0.61 -17.12
N ASP A 11 7.97 1.29 -18.21
CA ASP A 11 8.94 2.40 -18.19
C ASP A 11 8.25 3.76 -17.91
N PRO A 12 8.54 4.42 -16.77
CA PRO A 12 7.95 5.71 -16.42
C PRO A 12 8.44 6.90 -17.28
N PHE A 13 9.58 6.78 -17.95
CA PHE A 13 10.16 7.86 -18.77
C PHE A 13 9.61 7.87 -20.20
N HIS A 14 8.87 6.83 -20.58
CA HIS A 14 8.30 6.73 -21.91
C HIS A 14 7.12 7.68 -22.12
N LYS A 15 7.14 8.44 -23.22
CA LYS A 15 6.13 9.49 -23.52
C LYS A 15 4.71 8.93 -23.64
N ALA A 16 4.52 7.71 -24.14
CA ALA A 16 3.19 7.13 -24.29
C ALA A 16 2.53 6.83 -22.94
N ILE A 17 3.32 6.47 -21.92
CA ILE A 17 2.82 6.21 -20.56
C ILE A 17 2.43 7.52 -19.86
N ARG A 18 3.25 8.57 -20.02
CA ARG A 18 2.98 9.86 -19.38
C ARG A 18 1.79 10.63 -19.96
N ARG A 19 1.41 10.34 -21.20
CA ARG A 19 0.28 11.00 -21.89
C ARG A 19 -1.04 10.28 -21.70
N ASN A 20 -1.01 8.99 -21.38
CA ASN A 20 -2.22 8.20 -21.22
C ASN A 20 -2.73 8.30 -19.77
N PRO A 21 -3.93 8.87 -19.53
CA PRO A 21 -4.46 9.05 -18.17
C PRO A 21 -4.64 7.73 -17.40
N ASP A 22 -4.89 6.62 -18.10
CA ASP A 22 -5.17 5.32 -17.45
C ASP A 22 -3.92 4.69 -16.82
N THR A 23 -2.74 4.95 -17.39
CA THR A 23 -1.47 4.37 -16.94
C THR A 23 -0.56 5.39 -16.27
N GLN A 24 -0.85 6.68 -16.38
CA GLN A 24 -0.04 7.77 -15.83
C GLN A 24 0.21 7.66 -14.32
N TRP A 25 -0.69 7.05 -13.55
CA TRP A 25 -0.54 6.87 -12.10
C TRP A 25 0.80 6.22 -11.72
N ILE A 26 1.34 5.29 -12.52
CA ILE A 26 2.61 4.60 -12.19
C ILE A 26 3.83 5.54 -12.23
N THR A 27 3.70 6.70 -12.89
CA THR A 27 4.82 7.62 -13.10
C THR A 27 5.11 8.53 -11.91
N GLU A 28 4.22 8.55 -10.92
CA GLU A 28 4.40 9.34 -9.70
C GLU A 28 5.54 8.79 -8.82
N PRO A 29 6.29 9.66 -8.12
CA PRO A 29 7.44 9.22 -7.33
C PRO A 29 7.09 8.28 -6.17
N VAL A 30 5.83 8.25 -5.74
CA VAL A 30 5.33 7.37 -4.67
C VAL A 30 5.32 5.89 -5.08
N HIS A 31 5.27 5.61 -6.38
CA HIS A 31 5.17 4.27 -6.95
C HIS A 31 6.52 3.65 -7.34
N LYS A 32 7.63 4.23 -6.87
CA LYS A 32 8.95 3.60 -6.97
C LYS A 32 9.04 2.38 -6.05
N HIS A 33 9.69 1.33 -6.54
CA HIS A 33 9.98 0.11 -5.80
C HIS A 33 8.73 -0.57 -5.17
N LYS A 34 7.60 -0.57 -5.89
CA LYS A 34 6.36 -1.24 -5.42
C LYS A 34 6.56 -2.74 -5.20
N GLU A 35 7.45 -3.37 -5.96
CA GLU A 35 7.86 -4.76 -5.83
C GLU A 35 8.51 -5.04 -4.48
N MET A 36 9.47 -4.21 -4.07
CA MET A 36 10.17 -4.33 -2.79
C MET A 36 9.27 -4.04 -1.60
N ARG A 37 8.33 -3.10 -1.75
CA ARG A 37 7.35 -2.71 -0.72
C ARG A 37 6.15 -3.69 -0.63
N GLY A 38 6.09 -4.71 -1.47
CA GLY A 38 5.01 -5.69 -1.49
C GLY A 38 3.64 -5.09 -1.85
N LEU A 39 3.61 -4.03 -2.66
CA LEU A 39 2.38 -3.36 -3.11
C LEU A 39 1.81 -3.96 -4.41
N THR A 40 2.48 -4.98 -4.97
CA THR A 40 1.96 -5.80 -6.07
C THR A 40 0.85 -6.74 -5.57
N SER A 41 0.05 -7.31 -6.47
CA SER A 41 -1.02 -8.26 -6.11
C SER A 41 -0.50 -9.45 -5.29
N VAL A 42 0.63 -10.02 -5.71
CA VAL A 42 1.32 -11.11 -5.01
C VAL A 42 1.84 -10.65 -3.65
N GLY A 43 2.48 -9.47 -3.59
CA GLY A 43 2.98 -8.91 -2.33
C GLY A 43 1.86 -8.63 -1.31
N ARG A 44 0.71 -8.13 -1.77
CA ARG A 44 -0.48 -7.92 -0.92
C ARG A 44 -1.07 -9.23 -0.42
N LYS A 45 -1.13 -10.26 -1.29
CA LYS A 45 -1.59 -11.60 -0.93
C LYS A 45 -0.67 -12.26 0.11
N SER A 46 0.64 -12.16 -0.08
CA SER A 46 1.64 -12.70 0.85
C SER A 46 1.57 -12.05 2.24
N ARG A 47 1.32 -10.73 2.29
CA ARG A 47 1.16 -10.00 3.56
C ARG A 47 -0.20 -10.23 4.25
N GLY A 48 -1.10 -10.98 3.64
CA GLY A 48 -2.44 -11.23 4.20
C GLY A 48 -3.25 -9.94 4.33
N LEU A 49 -3.14 -9.00 3.39
CA LEU A 49 -3.96 -7.79 3.37
C LEU A 49 -5.31 -8.11 2.71
N GLY A 50 -6.42 -8.02 3.45
CA GLY A 50 -7.74 -8.39 2.97
C GLY A 50 -8.88 -7.69 3.71
N LYS A 51 -10.12 -8.05 3.36
CA LYS A 51 -11.34 -7.53 4.00
C LYS A 51 -12.04 -8.65 4.76
N GLY A 52 -12.57 -8.35 5.96
CA GLY A 52 -13.33 -9.29 6.79
C GLY A 52 -12.72 -9.53 8.17
N HIS A 53 -13.37 -10.37 8.97
CA HIS A 53 -13.01 -10.60 10.38
C HIS A 53 -11.59 -11.16 10.56
N LYS A 54 -11.10 -11.93 9.59
CA LYS A 54 -9.77 -12.57 9.60
C LYS A 54 -8.61 -11.59 9.39
N PHE A 55 -8.88 -10.34 9.00
CA PHE A 55 -7.87 -9.35 8.62
C PHE A 55 -7.76 -8.22 9.63
N HIS A 56 -8.20 -8.43 10.87
CA HIS A 56 -8.21 -7.39 11.91
C HIS A 56 -6.80 -6.91 12.28
N HIS A 57 -5.82 -7.82 12.30
CA HIS A 57 -4.42 -7.52 12.66
C HIS A 57 -3.56 -7.07 11.47
N THR A 58 -4.04 -7.30 10.24
CA THR A 58 -3.32 -7.02 9.00
C THR A 58 -4.01 -5.94 8.17
N ILE A 59 -4.96 -5.21 8.75
CA ILE A 59 -5.60 -4.10 8.06
C ILE A 59 -4.58 -2.98 7.85
N ASP A 60 -4.48 -2.49 6.62
CA ASP A 60 -3.65 -1.33 6.31
C ASP A 60 -4.34 -0.09 6.91
N TRP A 61 -3.81 0.40 8.04
CA TRP A 61 -4.41 1.47 8.83
C TRP A 61 -4.62 2.77 8.04
N TRP A 62 -3.84 2.98 6.97
CA TRP A 62 -3.95 4.14 6.09
C TRP A 62 -5.20 4.11 5.18
N PHE A 63 -5.69 2.93 4.82
CA PHE A 63 -6.81 2.75 3.88
C PHE A 63 -8.11 2.24 4.54
N SER A 64 -8.13 2.11 5.86
CA SER A 64 -9.32 1.63 6.57
C SER A 64 -10.30 2.77 6.83
N PRO A 65 -11.56 2.71 6.35
CA PRO A 65 -12.58 3.71 6.71
C PRO A 65 -12.89 3.72 8.23
N ARG A 66 -12.40 2.73 8.99
CA ARG A 66 -12.46 2.68 10.46
C ARG A 66 -11.48 3.65 11.14
N SER A 67 -10.46 4.14 10.46
CA SER A 67 -9.46 5.06 11.05
C SER A 67 -10.02 6.46 11.32
N LEU A 68 -11.06 6.89 10.60
CA LEU A 68 -11.75 8.16 10.85
C LEU A 68 -12.48 8.19 12.20
N GLY A 69 -12.74 7.03 12.82
CA GLY A 69 -13.39 6.92 14.13
C GLY A 69 -12.45 6.61 15.30
N LYS A 70 -11.12 6.54 15.09
CA LYS A 70 -10.14 6.20 16.13
C LYS A 70 -9.10 7.31 16.37
N ALA A 71 -9.25 8.47 15.73
CA ALA A 71 -8.43 9.66 15.96
C ALA A 71 -8.85 10.48 17.21
N GLN A 72 -9.51 9.85 18.19
CA GLN A 72 -9.69 10.42 19.53
C GLN A 72 -9.11 9.42 20.55
N TYR A 73 -8.26 9.94 21.44
CA TYR A 73 -7.47 9.27 22.48
C TYR A 73 -6.16 8.59 22.04
N SER A 74 -5.13 9.43 21.87
CA SER A 74 -3.87 9.14 22.56
C SER A 74 -3.96 9.85 23.91
N PRO A 75 -4.12 9.18 25.06
CA PRO A 75 -3.86 9.85 26.32
C PRO A 75 -2.36 10.10 26.34
N ALA A 76 -1.95 11.33 26.04
CA ALA A 76 -0.62 11.77 26.42
C ALA A 76 -0.47 11.48 27.92
N PRO A 77 0.61 10.80 28.37
CA PRO A 77 0.83 10.65 29.79
C PRO A 77 0.88 12.06 30.40
N PRO A 78 0.10 12.35 31.46
CA PRO A 78 0.13 13.67 32.06
C PRO A 78 1.56 13.94 32.55
N LEU A 79 2.12 15.06 32.11
CA LEU A 79 3.40 15.54 32.60
C LEU A 79 3.26 15.77 34.12
N PRO A 80 4.22 15.32 34.95
CA PRO A 80 4.20 15.62 36.37
C PRO A 80 4.32 17.13 36.57
N LEU A 81 3.32 17.72 37.22
CA LEU A 81 3.38 19.07 37.77
C LEU A 81 4.20 19.01 39.06
N ILE A 82 5.51 19.28 38.99
CA ILE A 82 6.37 19.91 40.00
C ILE A 82 7.54 20.54 39.26
#